data_AF-A0A3B8W7Y3-F1
#
_entry.id   AF-A0A3B8W7Y3-F1
#
_cell.length_a   1.000
_cell.length_b   1.000
_cell.length_c   1.000
_cell.angle_alpha   90.00
_cell.angle_beta   90.00
_cell.angle_gamma   90.00
#
_symmetry.space_group_name_H-M   'P 1'
#
loop_
_entity.id
_entity.type
_entity.pdbx_description
1 polymer ?
#
loop_
_entity_poly.entity_id
_entity_poly.type
_entity_poly.pdbx_seq_one_letter_code
_entity_poly.pdbx_strand_id
1 'polypeptide(L)'
;LNYLFFIVFLIGLTTAVSDSYTIVYGVPSGLKTALVFPLLKVTTTILMIYACFRLLFNNRYLLYSRLFYFGATLISVLALLQLNTLNFLGFHY
;
A
#
# COMPACT_ATOMS: atom_id res chain seq x y z
N LEU A 1 -2.61 9.46 -4.31
CA LEU A 1 -3.67 8.45 -4.03
C LEU A 1 -3.09 7.21 -3.34
N ASN A 2 -2.10 6.54 -3.93
CA ASN A 2 -1.42 5.37 -3.33
C ASN A 2 -0.81 5.66 -1.93
N TYR A 3 -0.07 6.77 -1.80
CA TYR A 3 0.43 7.26 -0.50
C TYR A 3 -0.67 7.60 0.51
N LEU A 4 -1.83 8.05 0.03
CA LEU A 4 -2.97 8.44 0.88
C LEU A 4 -3.58 7.19 1.53
N PHE A 5 -3.73 6.10 0.77
CA PHE A 5 -4.16 4.81 1.32
C PHE A 5 -3.20 4.27 2.38
N PHE A 6 -1.89 4.46 2.19
CA PHE A 6 -0.91 4.05 3.19
C PHE A 6 -1.01 4.86 4.49
N ILE A 7 -1.20 6.19 4.39
CA ILE A 7 -1.36 7.06 5.57
C ILE A 7 -2.66 6.73 6.33
N VAL A 8 -3.78 6.56 5.62
CA VAL A 8 -5.06 6.20 6.26
C VAL A 8 -4.95 4.84 6.96
N PHE A 9 -4.26 3.87 6.35
CA PHE A 9 -3.99 2.58 6.99
C PHE A 9 -3.16 2.74 8.28
N LEU A 10 -2.08 3.52 8.26
CA LEU A 10 -1.25 3.75 9.45
C LEU A 10 -2.03 4.41 10.59
N ILE A 11 -2.87 5.40 10.28
CA ILE A 11 -3.73 6.06 11.27
C ILE A 11 -4.71 5.03 11.87
N GLY A 12 -5.40 4.26 11.04
CA GLY A 12 -6.33 3.21 11.49
C GLY A 12 -5.66 2.15 12.38
N LEU A 13 -4.41 1.80 12.07
CA LEU A 13 -3.63 0.86 12.87
C LEU A 13 -3.27 1.46 14.24
N THR A 14 -2.80 2.71 14.30
CA THR A 14 -2.49 3.36 15.59
C THR A 14 -3.70 3.49 16.50
N THR A 15 -4.87 3.80 15.95
CA THR A 15 -6.12 3.89 16.72
C THR A 15 -6.63 2.53 17.19
N ALA A 16 -6.34 1.46 16.45
CA ALA A 16 -6.79 0.11 16.83
C ALA A 16 -5.86 -0.56 17.85
N VAL A 17 -4.58 -0.17 17.88
CA VAL A 17 -3.58 -0.67 18.85
C VAL A 17 -3.68 0.06 20.20
N SER A 18 -4.23 1.27 20.26
CA SER A 18 -4.40 2.02 21.51
C SER A 18 -5.41 1.42 22.49
N ASP A 19 -6.31 0.53 22.05
CA ASP A 19 -7.22 -0.22 22.91
C ASP A 19 -6.66 -1.61 23.24
N SER A 20 -5.94 -1.72 24.35
CA SER A 20 -5.31 -2.96 24.83
C SER A 20 -6.30 -4.11 25.09
N TYR A 21 -7.58 -3.83 25.31
CA TYR A 21 -8.61 -4.84 25.59
C TYR A 21 -9.10 -5.60 24.35
N THR A 22 -8.94 -5.03 23.15
CA THR A 22 -9.40 -5.66 21.91
C THR A 22 -8.41 -6.65 21.28
N ILE A 23 -7.15 -6.65 21.71
CA ILE A 23 -6.11 -7.55 21.15
C ILE A 23 -6.36 -9.01 21.55
N VAL A 24 -7.07 -9.26 22.65
CA VAL A 24 -7.35 -10.60 23.18
C VAL A 24 -8.61 -11.25 22.56
N TYR A 25 -9.56 -10.46 22.05
CA TYR A 25 -10.90 -10.95 21.67
C TYR A 25 -11.27 -10.84 20.18
N GLY A 26 -10.29 -10.53 19.33
CA GLY A 26 -10.44 -10.58 17.88
C GLY A 26 -10.36 -9.23 17.21
N VAL A 27 -10.00 -9.28 15.92
CA VAL A 27 -9.71 -8.12 15.06
C VAL A 27 -10.83 -7.07 15.20
N PRO A 28 -10.53 -5.87 15.75
CA PRO A 28 -11.49 -4.78 15.89
C PRO A 28 -12.17 -4.50 14.55
N SER A 29 -13.46 -4.18 14.56
CA SER A 29 -14.20 -3.84 13.33
C SER A 29 -13.54 -2.71 12.54
N GLY A 30 -12.91 -1.74 13.22
CA GLY A 30 -12.09 -0.69 12.60
C GLY A 30 -10.80 -1.18 11.92
N LEU A 31 -10.26 -2.30 12.38
CA LEU A 31 -9.07 -2.93 11.80
C LEU A 31 -9.46 -3.77 10.56
N LYS A 32 -10.67 -4.35 10.54
CA LYS A 32 -11.26 -4.99 9.35
C LYS A 32 -11.47 -4.00 8.20
N THR A 33 -11.96 -2.79 8.50
CA THR A 33 -12.06 -1.72 7.48
C THR A 33 -10.69 -1.15 7.11
N ALA A 34 -9.73 -1.09 8.04
CA ALA A 34 -8.37 -0.69 7.74
C ALA A 34 -7.68 -1.65 6.74
N LEU A 35 -7.95 -2.96 6.82
CA LEU A 35 -7.40 -3.98 5.90
C LEU A 35 -7.85 -3.83 4.43
N VAL A 36 -8.91 -3.07 4.17
CA VAL A 36 -9.34 -2.74 2.80
C VAL A 36 -8.33 -1.81 2.11
N PHE A 37 -7.66 -0.92 2.86
CA PHE A 37 -6.71 0.03 2.30
C PHE A 37 -5.43 -0.62 1.73
N PRO A 38 -4.79 -1.60 2.42
CA PRO A 38 -3.74 -2.42 1.83
C PRO A 38 -4.15 -3.12 0.53
N LEU A 39 -5.38 -3.65 0.44
CA LEU A 39 -5.88 -4.30 -0.78
C LEU A 39 -6.06 -3.31 -1.94
N LEU A 40 -6.61 -2.12 -1.66
CA LEU A 40 -6.67 -1.02 -2.64
C LEU A 40 -5.27 -0.54 -3.05
N LYS A 41 -4.31 -0.58 -2.12
CA LYS A 41 -2.90 -0.28 -2.39
C LYS A 41 -2.27 -1.32 -3.31
N VAL A 42 -2.56 -2.61 -3.14
CA VAL A 42 -2.07 -3.69 -4.03
C VAL A 42 -2.55 -3.45 -5.45
N THR A 43 -3.86 -3.28 -5.65
CA THR A 43 -4.45 -3.07 -6.98
C THR A 43 -3.94 -1.81 -7.65
N THR A 44 -3.85 -0.69 -6.94
CA THR A 44 -3.29 0.56 -7.50
C THR A 44 -1.81 0.45 -7.81
N THR A 45 -1.04 -0.33 -7.05
CA THR A 45 0.39 -0.54 -7.35
C THR A 45 0.57 -1.42 -8.59
N ILE A 46 -0.27 -2.44 -8.80
CA ILE A 46 -0.28 -3.22 -10.05
C ILE A 46 -0.56 -2.33 -11.26
N LEU A 47 -1.54 -1.42 -11.15
CA LEU A 47 -1.83 -0.45 -12.21
C LEU A 47 -0.66 0.51 -12.46
N MET A 48 0.06 0.94 -11.42
CA MET A 48 1.26 1.76 -11.56
C MET A 48 2.40 1.01 -12.25
N ILE A 49 2.60 -0.28 -11.93
CA ILE A 49 3.58 -1.14 -12.61
C ILE A 49 3.24 -1.28 -14.10
N TYR A 50 1.97 -1.54 -14.42
CA TYR A 50 1.51 -1.62 -15.80
C TYR A 50 1.72 -0.29 -16.56
N ALA A 51 1.35 0.84 -15.94
CA ALA A 51 1.56 2.16 -16.51
C ALA A 51 3.05 2.47 -16.70
N CYS A 52 3.90 2.07 -15.75
CA CYS A 52 5.35 2.22 -15.83
C CYS A 52 5.94 1.41 -16.99
N PHE A 53 5.48 0.17 -17.19
CA PHE A 53 5.89 -0.64 -18.33
C PHE A 53 5.49 0.00 -19.65
N ARG A 54 4.25 0.48 -19.77
CA ARG A 54 3.77 1.18 -20.97
C ARG A 54 4.52 2.50 -21.23
N LEU A 55 4.94 3.20 -20.19
CA LEU A 55 5.72 4.45 -20.25
C LEU A 55 7.14 4.23 -20.80
N LEU A 56 7.76 3.06 -20.52
CA LEU A 56 9.09 2.73 -21.03
C LEU A 56 9.14 2.67 -22.57
N PHE A 57 8.10 2.12 -23.20
CA PHE A 57 8.02 1.97 -24.66
C PHE A 57 7.48 3.20 -25.39
N ASN A 58 6.94 4.20 -24.67
CA ASN A 58 6.36 5.38 -25.29
C ASN A 58 7.34 6.55 -25.28
N ASN A 59 7.82 6.95 -26.46
CA ASN A 59 8.84 8.00 -26.56
C ASN A 59 8.33 9.44 -26.38
N ARG A 60 7.01 9.64 -26.15
CA ARG A 60 6.41 10.97 -25.97
C ARG A 60 6.78 11.66 -24.65
N TYR A 61 7.21 10.92 -23.64
CA TYR A 61 7.43 11.47 -22.29
C TYR A 61 8.91 11.76 -22.04
N LEU A 62 9.19 12.89 -21.39
CA LEU A 62 10.56 13.28 -20.98
C LEU A 62 11.17 12.23 -20.04
N LEU A 63 12.47 11.98 -20.17
CA LEU A 63 13.20 10.95 -19.42
C LEU A 63 13.11 11.18 -17.89
N TYR A 64 13.13 12.43 -17.45
CA TYR A 64 12.93 12.81 -16.04
C TYR A 64 11.58 12.37 -15.49
N SER A 65 10.49 12.55 -16.25
CA SER A 65 9.15 12.13 -15.82
C SER A 65 9.05 10.61 -15.72
N ARG A 66 9.76 9.87 -16.58
CA ARG A 66 9.81 8.39 -16.53
C ARG A 66 10.55 7.90 -15.29
N LEU A 67 11.72 8.49 -14.98
CA LEU A 67 12.49 8.15 -13.79
C LEU A 67 11.72 8.47 -12.49
N PHE A 68 11.03 9.61 -12.45
CA PHE A 68 10.19 9.96 -11.32
C PHE A 68 9.05 8.96 -11.13
N TYR A 69 8.38 8.56 -12.22
CA TYR A 69 7.31 7.58 -12.16
C TYR A 69 7.84 6.21 -11.72
N PHE A 70 8.99 5.79 -12.25
CA PHE A 70 9.66 4.55 -11.84
C PHE A 70 9.98 4.56 -10.34
N GLY A 71 10.58 5.65 -9.84
CA GLY A 71 10.87 5.82 -8.41
C GLY A 71 9.61 5.75 -7.54
N ALA A 72 8.54 6.45 -7.94
CA ALA A 72 7.26 6.40 -7.23
C ALA A 72 6.63 4.98 -7.22
N THR A 73 6.80 4.24 -8.31
CA THR A 73 6.32 2.85 -8.43
C THR A 73 7.13 1.94 -7.51
N LEU A 74 8.45 2.10 -7.47
CA LEU A 74 9.37 1.34 -6.62
C LEU A 74 9.09 1.57 -5.12
N ILE A 75 8.89 2.83 -4.70
CA ILE A 75 8.48 3.18 -3.33
C ILE A 75 7.14 2.52 -2.97
N SER A 76 6.18 2.50 -3.90
CA SER A 76 4.88 1.88 -3.66
C SER A 76 5.01 0.36 -3.45
N VAL A 77 5.88 -0.31 -4.22
CA VAL A 77 6.20 -1.74 -4.06
C VAL A 77 6.90 -2.01 -2.73
N LEU A 78 7.90 -1.21 -2.35
CA LEU A 78 8.59 -1.36 -1.06
C LEU A 78 7.62 -1.21 0.11
N ALA A 79 6.70 -0.26 0.02
CA ALA A 79 5.71 -0.04 1.06
C ALA A 79 4.61 -1.12 1.07
N LEU A 80 4.45 -1.94 0.02
CA LEU A 80 3.64 -3.17 0.06
C LEU A 80 4.44 -4.32 0.68
N LEU A 81 5.72 -4.43 0.35
CA LEU A 81 6.61 -5.42 0.94
C LEU A 81 6.69 -5.27 2.46
N GLN A 82 6.77 -4.03 2.97
CA GLN A 82 6.72 -3.75 4.41
C GLN A 82 5.41 -4.21 5.06
N LEU A 83 4.27 -4.01 4.39
CA LEU A 83 2.96 -4.50 4.88
C LEU A 83 2.90 -6.02 4.88
N ASN A 84 3.54 -6.68 3.90
CA ASN A 84 3.66 -8.13 3.85
C ASN A 84 4.52 -8.69 5.01
N THR A 85 5.67 -8.07 5.28
CA THR A 85 6.55 -8.49 6.38
C THR A 85 5.90 -8.32 7.75
N LEU A 86 5.02 -7.32 7.88
CA LEU A 86 4.25 -7.07 9.10
C LEU A 86 2.94 -7.89 9.15
N ASN A 87 2.75 -8.81 8.20
CA ASN A 87 1.60 -9.71 8.11
C ASN A 87 0.22 -9.02 7.99
N PHE A 88 0.20 -7.75 7.60
CA PHE A 88 -1.06 -7.00 7.38
C PHE A 88 -1.72 -7.31 6.04
N LEU A 89 -1.13 -8.20 5.23
CA LEU A 89 -1.73 -8.73 4.01
C LEU A 89 -2.40 -10.10 4.22
N GLY A 90 -2.25 -10.72 5.40
CA GLY A 90 -2.93 -11.98 5.76
C GLY A 90 -2.38 -13.25 5.10
N PHE A 91 -1.15 -13.22 4.57
CA PHE A 91 -0.54 -14.36 3.86
C PHE A 91 0.45 -15.17 4.69
N HIS A 92 0.87 -14.70 5.87
CA HIS A 92 1.64 -15.51 6.81
C HIS A 92 0.73 -15.89 7.99
N TYR A 93 0.73 -17.17 8.37
CA TYR A 93 0.04 -17.69 9.55
C TYR A 93 1.08 -18.11 10.57
#